data_AF-A0A6A2YBL7-F1
#
_entry.id   AF-A0A6A2YBL7-F1
#
_cell.length_a   1.000
_cell.length_b   1.000
_cell.length_c   1.000
_cell.angle_alpha   90.00
_cell.angle_beta   90.00
_cell.angle_gamma   90.00
#
_symmetry.space_group_name_H-M   'P 1'
#
loop_
_entity.id
_entity.type
_entity.pdbx_description
1 polymer ?
#
loop_
_entity_poly.entity_id
_entity_poly.type
_entity_poly.pdbx_seq_one_letter_code
_entity_poly.pdbx_strand_id
1 'polypeptide(L)'
;MAPSSVVLIGNNVTLSFDDVEANFAPPVKGSGKCGVLYLANPVDACSDLSNNVEKVSNITSPFALVIRGGCSFDEKVRRVQKAGFEAAIVYDNNDSFLVASNSLIL
;
A
#
# COMPACT_ATOMS: atom_id res chain seq x y z
N MET A 1 0.39 -16.19 15.00
CA MET A 1 0.15 -14.98 14.18
C MET A 1 -1.19 -15.17 13.51
N ALA A 2 -2.13 -14.26 13.74
CA ALA A 2 -3.37 -14.28 12.95
C ALA A 2 -3.02 -13.85 11.51
N PRO A 3 -3.62 -14.47 10.48
CA PRO A 3 -3.39 -14.05 9.11
C PRO A 3 -3.91 -12.62 8.93
N SER A 4 -3.07 -11.73 8.39
CA SER A 4 -3.49 -10.43 7.87
C SER A 4 -3.70 -10.56 6.35
N SER A 5 -4.70 -9.84 5.84
CA SER A 5 -4.99 -9.81 4.41
C SER A 5 -5.34 -8.41 3.92
N VAL A 6 -4.95 -8.10 2.68
CA VAL A 6 -5.48 -6.96 1.93
C VAL A 6 -6.60 -7.40 1.01
N VAL A 7 -7.73 -6.70 1.14
CA VAL A 7 -8.94 -6.93 0.36
C VAL A 7 -9.16 -5.78 -0.62
N LEU A 8 -9.07 -6.07 -1.92
CA LEU A 8 -9.39 -5.12 -2.99
C LEU A 8 -10.84 -5.31 -3.42
N ILE A 9 -11.61 -4.22 -3.42
CA ILE A 9 -13.02 -4.23 -3.80
C ILE A 9 -13.22 -3.23 -4.94
N GLY A 10 -13.70 -3.71 -6.09
CA GLY A 10 -13.99 -2.87 -7.25
C GLY A 10 -14.73 -3.63 -8.36
N ASN A 11 -15.60 -2.95 -9.11
CA ASN A 11 -16.33 -3.51 -10.26
C ASN A 11 -17.03 -4.86 -10.00
N ASN A 12 -17.70 -5.01 -8.84
CA ASN A 12 -18.33 -6.26 -8.39
C ASN A 12 -17.35 -7.44 -8.19
N VAL A 13 -16.06 -7.16 -8.07
CA VAL A 13 -15.01 -8.13 -7.77
C VAL A 13 -14.42 -7.81 -6.41
N THR A 14 -14.21 -8.86 -5.63
CA THR A 14 -13.47 -8.82 -4.36
C THR A 14 -12.30 -9.77 -4.46
N LEU A 15 -11.09 -9.27 -4.29
CA LEU A 15 -9.85 -10.06 -4.27
C LEU A 15 -9.21 -9.94 -2.89
N SER A 16 -8.62 -11.04 -2.40
CA SER A 16 -7.92 -11.10 -1.13
C SER A 16 -6.51 -11.60 -1.37
N PHE A 17 -5.53 -10.93 -0.76
CA PHE A 17 -4.12 -11.27 -0.81
C PHE A 17 -3.63 -11.34 0.65
N ASP A 18 -2.79 -12.30 1.01
CA ASP A 18 -2.18 -12.22 2.34
C ASP A 18 -1.24 -11.00 2.39
N ASP A 19 -0.87 -10.58 3.59
CA ASP A 19 0.11 -9.52 3.78
C ASP A 19 1.10 -9.83 4.91
N VAL A 20 2.07 -8.94 5.04
CA VAL A 20 3.12 -8.93 6.04
C VAL A 20 3.32 -7.47 6.39
N GLU A 21 2.80 -7.11 7.56
CA GLU A 21 2.92 -5.76 8.11
C GLU A 21 4.37 -5.31 8.27
N ALA A 22 4.61 -4.01 8.12
CA ALA A 22 5.92 -3.43 8.35
C ALA A 22 6.27 -3.43 9.85
N ASN A 23 7.43 -3.98 10.20
CA ASN A 23 7.92 -3.89 11.58
C ASN A 23 8.43 -2.49 11.98
N PHE A 24 8.37 -1.53 11.06
CA PHE A 24 8.79 -0.13 11.29
C PHE A 24 7.62 0.85 11.22
N ALA A 25 6.39 0.35 11.06
CA ALA A 25 5.17 1.14 11.10
C ALA A 25 4.27 0.70 12.29
N PRO A 26 3.31 1.54 12.71
CA PRO A 26 2.30 1.11 13.67
C PRO A 26 1.50 -0.09 13.12
N PRO A 27 1.20 -1.10 13.95
CA PRO A 27 0.42 -2.26 13.52
C PRO A 27 -1.00 -1.84 13.14
N VAL A 28 -1.61 -2.53 12.18
CA VAL A 28 -3.01 -2.31 11.87
C VAL A 28 -3.87 -2.91 12.97
N LYS A 29 -4.81 -2.11 13.47
CA LYS A 29 -5.74 -2.56 14.52
C LYS A 29 -6.60 -3.70 13.98
N GLY A 30 -7.06 -4.60 14.86
CA GLY A 30 -7.85 -5.77 14.45
C GLY A 30 -9.16 -5.49 13.69
N SER A 31 -9.62 -4.23 13.63
CA SER A 31 -10.72 -3.79 12.77
C SER A 31 -10.34 -3.57 11.30
N GLY A 32 -9.04 -3.63 10.96
CA GLY A 32 -8.51 -3.20 9.68
C GLY A 32 -8.58 -1.68 9.49
N LYS A 33 -8.11 -1.21 8.33
CA LYS A 33 -8.23 0.17 7.85
C LYS A 33 -8.70 0.13 6.40
N CYS A 34 -9.83 0.78 6.11
CA CYS A 34 -10.34 0.92 4.74
C CYS A 34 -9.88 2.24 4.13
N GLY A 35 -9.66 2.24 2.81
CA GLY A 35 -9.19 3.41 2.06
C GLY A 35 -9.43 3.31 0.56
N VAL A 36 -9.14 4.40 -0.16
CA VAL A 36 -9.09 4.39 -1.64
C VAL A 36 -7.64 4.13 -2.04
N LEU A 37 -7.45 3.19 -2.96
CA LEU A 37 -6.15 2.86 -3.51
C LEU A 37 -5.80 3.77 -4.69
N TYR A 38 -4.64 4.41 -4.64
CA TYR A 38 -4.07 5.23 -5.72
C TYR A 38 -2.74 4.65 -6.17
N LEU A 39 -2.48 4.64 -7.47
CA LEU A 39 -1.15 4.31 -7.98
C LEU A 39 -0.17 5.46 -7.71
N ALA A 40 0.97 5.18 -7.08
CA ALA A 40 2.02 6.18 -6.85
C ALA A 40 2.66 6.66 -8.18
N ASN A 41 3.08 7.91 -8.22
CA ASN A 41 3.87 8.51 -9.29
C ASN A 41 5.04 9.31 -8.68
N PRO A 42 6.29 8.87 -8.84
CA PRO A 42 6.69 7.67 -9.57
C PRO A 42 6.20 6.39 -8.88
N VAL A 43 5.98 5.34 -9.67
CA VAL A 43 5.43 4.05 -9.18
C VAL A 43 6.29 3.40 -8.10
N ASP A 44 7.58 3.71 -8.05
CA ASP A 44 8.53 3.17 -7.07
C ASP A 44 8.62 4.01 -5.79
N ALA A 45 7.99 5.19 -5.72
CA ALA A 45 8.12 6.12 -4.60
C ALA A 45 9.59 6.40 -4.20
N CYS A 46 10.53 6.32 -5.15
CA CYS A 46 11.95 6.59 -4.89
C CYS A 46 12.33 8.07 -5.06
N SER A 47 11.37 8.91 -5.44
CA SER A 47 11.43 10.37 -5.37
C SER A 47 10.11 10.93 -4.85
N ASP A 48 10.04 12.24 -4.61
CA ASP A 48 8.82 12.90 -4.15
C ASP A 48 7.64 12.58 -5.09
N LEU A 49 6.50 12.19 -4.51
CA LEU A 49 5.33 11.82 -5.29
C LEU A 49 4.67 13.07 -5.89
N SER A 50 4.24 12.95 -7.14
CA SER A 50 3.56 14.04 -7.87
C SER A 50 2.04 13.93 -7.82
N ASN A 51 1.47 12.78 -7.42
CA ASN A 51 0.02 12.64 -7.31
C ASN A 51 -0.44 13.45 -6.11
N ASN A 52 -1.24 14.46 -6.36
CA ASN A 52 -2.02 15.07 -5.30
C ASN A 52 -3.14 14.10 -4.95
N VAL A 53 -3.27 13.77 -3.68
CA VAL A 53 -4.42 13.02 -3.18
C VAL A 53 -5.67 13.85 -3.47
N GLU A 54 -6.46 13.44 -4.46
CA GLU A 54 -7.81 13.96 -4.59
C GLU A 54 -8.58 13.45 -3.38
N LYS A 55 -8.97 14.36 -2.49
CA LYS A 55 -9.90 14.03 -1.40
C LYS A 55 -11.26 13.76 -2.04
N VAL A 56 -11.46 12.54 -2.55
CA VAL A 56 -12.74 12.05 -3.09
C VAL A 56 -13.84 12.24 -2.03
N SER A 57 -13.47 12.21 -0.75
CA SER A 57 -14.26 12.76 0.35
C SER A 57 -13.35 13.00 1.58
N ASN A 58 -13.81 13.74 2.59
CA ASN A 58 -13.12 13.85 3.89
C ASN A 58 -13.14 12.56 4.71
N ILE A 59 -13.77 11.49 4.20
CA ILE A 59 -14.10 10.28 4.96
C ILE A 59 -13.18 9.12 4.58
N THR A 60 -12.58 9.15 3.39
CA THR A 60 -11.83 8.01 2.88
C THR A 60 -10.33 8.24 2.94
N SER A 61 -9.65 7.33 3.63
CA SER A 61 -8.19 7.37 3.78
C SER A 61 -7.50 7.04 2.45
N PRO A 62 -6.56 7.88 1.99
CA PRO A 62 -5.81 7.64 0.76
C PRO A 62 -4.69 6.63 0.99
N PHE A 63 -4.67 5.54 0.23
CA PHE A 63 -3.61 4.53 0.24
C PHE A 63 -2.81 4.58 -1.06
N ALA A 64 -1.48 4.50 -0.98
CA ALA A 64 -0.61 4.48 -2.15
C ALA A 64 -0.20 3.04 -2.52
N LEU A 65 -0.33 2.67 -3.78
CA LEU A 65 0.19 1.44 -4.37
C LEU A 65 1.57 1.72 -4.99
N VAL A 66 2.59 1.02 -4.51
CA VAL A 66 4.00 1.25 -4.83
C VAL A 66 4.65 -0.06 -5.30
N ILE A 67 5.45 -0.01 -6.35
CA ILE A 67 6.19 -1.18 -6.84
C ILE A 67 7.46 -1.42 -6.01
N ARG A 68 7.80 -2.69 -5.78
CA ARG A 68 9.07 -3.11 -5.17
C ARG A 68 10.25 -2.73 -6.07
N GLY A 69 11.38 -2.38 -5.47
CA GLY A 69 12.64 -2.05 -6.16
C GLY A 69 13.05 -0.58 -6.09
N GLY A 70 14.21 -0.22 -6.65
CA GLY A 70 14.74 1.15 -6.68
C GLY A 70 15.36 1.66 -5.38
N CYS A 71 14.62 1.61 -4.27
CA CYS A 71 15.00 2.11 -2.95
C CYS A 71 14.42 1.24 -1.82
N SER A 72 14.80 1.48 -0.56
CA SER A 72 14.35 0.70 0.59
C SER A 72 12.88 0.95 0.95
N PHE A 73 12.25 0.00 1.66
CA PHE A 73 10.84 0.11 2.04
C PHE A 73 10.54 1.30 2.95
N ASP A 74 11.43 1.60 3.89
CA ASP A 74 11.28 2.76 4.78
C ASP A 74 11.34 4.08 4.00
N GLU A 75 12.17 4.15 2.96
CA GLU A 75 12.28 5.33 2.10
C GLU A 75 10.98 5.55 1.31
N LYS A 76 10.42 4.47 0.75
CA LYS A 76 9.12 4.48 0.07
C LYS A 76 8.01 4.99 0.99
N VAL A 77 7.88 4.38 2.18
CA VAL A 77 6.84 4.73 3.16
C VAL A 77 6.98 6.18 3.60
N ARG A 78 8.20 6.67 3.85
CA ARG A 78 8.43 8.08 4.20
C ARG A 78 7.98 9.05 3.11
N ARG A 79 8.22 8.74 1.83
CA ARG A 79 7.79 9.61 0.72
C ARG A 79 6.29 9.57 0.51
N VAL A 80 5.67 8.40 0.65
CA VAL A 80 4.21 8.22 0.63
C VAL A 80 3.56 9.04 1.74
N GLN A 81 4.08 8.95 2.98
CA GLN A 81 3.61 9.76 4.10
C GLN A 81 3.77 11.26 3.86
N LYS A 82 4.93 11.69 3.34
CA LYS A 82 5.19 13.10 2.99
C LYS A 82 4.19 13.64 1.95
N ALA A 83 3.71 12.78 1.06
CA ALA A 83 2.70 13.10 0.05
C ALA A 83 1.25 13.10 0.58
N GLY A 84 1.04 12.80 1.87
CA GLY A 84 -0.27 12.89 2.52
C GLY A 84 -1.11 11.61 2.43
N PHE A 85 -0.52 10.49 2.03
CA PHE A 85 -1.17 9.18 2.11
C PHE A 85 -1.17 8.65 3.55
N GLU A 86 -2.20 7.90 3.92
CA GLU A 86 -2.34 7.30 5.25
C GLU A 86 -1.75 5.89 5.34
N ALA A 87 -1.54 5.22 4.21
CA ALA A 87 -0.91 3.90 4.13
C ALA A 87 -0.18 3.70 2.80
N ALA A 88 0.85 2.86 2.82
CA ALA A 88 1.52 2.37 1.62
C ALA A 88 1.19 0.88 1.43
N ILE A 89 1.09 0.47 0.18
CA ILE A 89 0.94 -0.92 -0.24
C ILE A 89 2.04 -1.20 -1.24
N VAL A 90 3.05 -1.98 -0.82
CA VAL A 90 4.16 -2.34 -1.72
C VAL A 90 3.89 -3.70 -2.34
N TYR A 91 3.85 -3.77 -3.67
CA TYR A 91 3.64 -5.01 -4.41
C TYR A 91 4.91 -5.44 -5.17
N ASP A 92 5.08 -6.75 -5.32
CA ASP A 92 6.14 -7.34 -6.14
C ASP A 92 5.69 -7.49 -7.60
N ASN A 93 6.59 -7.31 -8.55
CA ASN A 93 6.33 -7.35 -9.99
C ASN A 93 7.05 -8.51 -10.71
N ASN A 94 7.68 -9.43 -9.98
CA ASN A 94 8.26 -10.62 -10.59
C ASN A 94 7.17 -11.64 -10.96
N ASP A 95 6.99 -11.89 -12.26
CA ASP A 95 6.06 -12.89 -12.85
C ASP A 95 6.37 -14.36 -12.49
N SER A 96 7.36 -14.61 -11.63
CA SER A 96 7.73 -15.95 -11.18
C SER A 96 6.84 -16.40 -10.03
N PHE A 97 5.68 -16.93 -10.40
CA PHE A 97 4.72 -17.58 -9.52
C PHE A 97 4.01 -16.59 -8.60
N LEU A 98 2.69 -16.76 -8.49
CA LEU A 98 1.83 -16.17 -7.49
C LEU A 98 2.18 -16.73 -6.08
N VAL A 99 3.46 -16.80 -5.72
CA VAL A 99 3.84 -16.51 -4.35
C VAL A 99 3.58 -15.03 -4.25
N ALA A 100 2.37 -14.75 -3.81
CA ALA A 100 2.05 -13.69 -2.90
C ALA A 100 3.23 -13.58 -1.89
N SER A 101 4.34 -12.98 -2.33
CA SER A 101 5.45 -12.55 -1.51
C SER A 101 4.91 -11.29 -0.89
N ASN A 102 4.00 -11.57 0.04
CA ASN A 102 2.98 -10.73 0.59
C ASN A 102 3.62 -9.72 1.53
N SER A 103 4.66 -9.02 1.10
CA SER A 103 5.23 -7.93 1.88
C SER A 103 4.52 -6.64 1.53
N LEU A 104 3.22 -6.66 1.83
CA LEU A 104 2.38 -5.50 1.93
C LEU A 104 2.74 -4.79 3.24
N ILE A 105 3.85 -4.06 3.16
CA ILE A 105 4.36 -3.23 4.24
C ILE A 105 3.43 -2.03 4.33
N LEU A 106 2.50 -2.11 5.28
CA LEU A 106 1.72 -0.96 5.76
C LEU A 106 2.63 0.11 6.37
#